data_AF-A0A536P6C8-F1
#
_entry.id   AF-A0A536P6C8-F1
#
_cell.length_a   1.000
_cell.length_b   1.000
_cell.length_c   1.000
_cell.angle_alpha   90.00
_cell.angle_beta   90.00
_cell.angle_gamma   90.00
#
_symmetry.space_group_name_H-M   'P 1'
#
loop_
_entity.id
_entity.type
_entity.pdbx_description
1 polymer ?
#
loop_
_entity_poly.entity_id
_entity_poly.type
_entity_poly.pdbx_seq_one_letter_code
_entity_poly.pdbx_strand_id
1 'polypeptide(L)'
;MGKGWAKGLTAATDPRVARAAAAHRGQQYERRTPFEQCRWQRASRTTLPLEWSDSMAYIVGLTATDGCLVSGRRAINFKSRDRDLVETYLRVLGRTNAIRAEPTRAGGVVFSTQFHDSTLYEWFRSVGLTPRKSLTLGGFDVPEAQLFPLIRGLLDGDGSIINAVYRADTGRRNDYY
;
A
#
# COMPACT_ATOMS: atom_id res chain seq x y z
N MET A 1 36.59 0.07 10.04
CA MET A 1 36.59 -0.77 8.81
C MET A 1 35.18 -1.27 8.55
N GLY A 2 34.61 -1.01 7.36
CA GLY A 2 33.21 -1.29 7.05
C GLY A 2 32.91 -2.79 6.90
N LYS A 3 31.89 -3.28 7.61
CA LYS A 3 31.51 -4.71 7.71
C LYS A 3 30.71 -5.24 6.50
N GLY A 4 31.07 -4.85 5.27
CA GLY A 4 30.34 -5.25 4.04
C GLY A 4 31.27 -5.73 2.92
N TRP A 5 30.71 -6.37 1.88
CA TRP A 5 31.47 -6.89 0.74
C TRP A 5 32.28 -5.82 0.00
N ALA A 6 31.83 -4.56 0.05
CA ALA A 6 32.53 -3.41 -0.51
C ALA A 6 33.58 -2.77 0.44
N LYS A 7 33.77 -3.32 1.66
CA LYS A 7 34.72 -2.84 2.68
C LYS A 7 34.63 -1.34 3.03
N GLY A 8 33.48 -0.71 2.78
CA GLY A 8 33.24 0.73 3.00
C GLY A 8 33.42 1.60 1.76
N LEU A 9 33.77 1.03 0.61
CA LEU A 9 33.80 1.73 -0.68
C LEU A 9 32.38 1.86 -1.25
N THR A 10 32.10 2.98 -1.90
CA THR A 10 30.84 3.30 -2.54
C THR A 10 31.05 3.57 -4.03
N ALA A 11 29.97 3.59 -4.82
CA ALA A 11 30.05 3.99 -6.23
C ALA A 11 30.60 5.41 -6.44
N ALA A 12 30.52 6.28 -5.43
CA ALA A 12 31.09 7.63 -5.47
C ALA A 12 32.60 7.64 -5.19
N THR A 13 33.11 6.66 -4.44
CA THR A 13 34.50 6.64 -3.95
C THR A 13 35.38 5.62 -4.66
N ASP A 14 34.81 4.66 -5.41
CA ASP A 14 35.56 3.63 -6.11
C ASP A 14 34.98 3.34 -7.52
N PRO A 15 35.79 3.46 -8.58
CA PRO A 15 35.34 3.28 -9.96
C PRO A 15 34.98 1.83 -10.32
N ARG A 16 35.51 0.82 -9.61
CA ARG A 16 35.14 -0.59 -9.79
C ARG A 16 33.74 -0.83 -9.23
N VAL A 17 33.45 -0.29 -8.05
CA VAL A 17 32.12 -0.32 -7.44
C VAL A 17 31.11 0.43 -8.33
N ALA A 18 31.49 1.59 -8.88
CA ALA A 18 30.67 2.33 -9.83
C ALA A 18 30.35 1.53 -11.10
N ARG A 19 31.35 0.85 -11.68
CA ARG A 19 31.18 0.02 -12.88
C ARG A 19 30.31 -1.19 -12.62
N ALA A 20 30.50 -1.89 -11.50
CA ALA A 20 29.65 -3.01 -11.10
C ALA A 20 28.20 -2.56 -10.87
N ALA A 21 28.00 -1.45 -10.14
CA ALA A 21 26.67 -0.89 -9.94
C ALA A 21 26.01 -0.48 -11.26
N ALA A 22 26.78 0.09 -12.19
CA ALA A 22 26.29 0.44 -13.53
C ALA A 22 25.91 -0.81 -14.35
N ALA A 23 26.71 -1.87 -14.31
CA ALA A 23 26.43 -3.13 -15.01
C ALA A 23 25.16 -3.84 -14.49
N HIS A 24 24.84 -3.67 -13.21
CA HIS A 24 23.63 -4.23 -12.60
C HIS A 24 22.43 -3.27 -12.61
N ARG A 25 22.56 -2.03 -13.10
CA ARG A 25 21.41 -1.11 -13.21
C ARG A 25 20.39 -1.69 -14.19
N GLY A 26 19.13 -1.73 -13.76
CA GLY A 26 18.03 -2.25 -14.57
C GLY A 26 17.97 -3.77 -14.66
N GLN A 27 18.96 -4.50 -14.16
CA GLN A 27 18.87 -5.96 -14.07
C GLN A 27 17.86 -6.35 -13.00
N GLN A 28 16.90 -7.20 -13.37
CA GLN A 28 15.98 -7.82 -12.43
C GLN A 28 16.53 -9.19 -12.04
N TYR A 29 16.45 -9.51 -10.76
CA TYR A 29 16.78 -10.85 -10.29
C TYR A 29 15.72 -11.83 -10.78
N GLU A 30 16.08 -12.68 -11.73
CA GLU A 30 15.27 -13.82 -12.11
C GLU A 30 15.70 -15.05 -11.32
N ARG A 31 14.74 -15.63 -10.58
CA ARG A 31 15.02 -16.75 -9.70
C ARG A 31 15.13 -18.03 -10.53
N ARG A 32 16.25 -18.75 -10.37
CA ARG A 32 16.49 -20.02 -11.09
C ARG A 32 15.56 -21.15 -10.67
N THR A 33 15.18 -21.20 -9.39
CA THR A 33 14.27 -22.22 -8.88
C THR A 33 12.83 -21.71 -9.00
N PRO A 34 11.89 -22.49 -9.57
CA PRO A 34 10.47 -22.16 -9.52
C PRO A 34 9.94 -22.05 -8.09
N PHE A 35 8.89 -21.27 -7.88
CA PHE A 35 8.33 -21.08 -6.54
C PHE A 35 7.67 -22.34 -5.99
N GLU A 36 7.07 -23.19 -6.84
CA GLU A 36 6.48 -24.46 -6.39
C GLU A 36 7.50 -25.40 -5.75
N GLN A 37 8.78 -25.25 -6.12
CA GLN A 37 9.87 -26.10 -5.66
C GLN A 37 10.57 -25.56 -4.40
N CYS A 38 10.11 -24.44 -3.83
CA CYS A 38 10.64 -23.93 -2.57
C CYS A 38 10.16 -24.76 -1.38
N ARG A 39 11.07 -25.15 -0.49
CA ARG A 39 10.69 -25.74 0.81
C ARG A 39 10.03 -24.74 1.77
N TRP A 40 10.25 -23.44 1.58
CA TRP A 40 9.62 -22.39 2.38
C TRP A 40 8.29 -21.99 1.70
N GLN A 41 7.16 -22.48 2.23
CA GLN A 41 5.85 -22.24 1.63
C GLN A 41 5.36 -20.78 1.79
N ARG A 42 5.05 -20.16 0.65
CA ARG A 42 4.01 -19.17 0.26
C ARG A 42 3.28 -18.25 1.26
N ALA A 43 3.66 -18.08 2.52
CA ALA A 43 2.92 -17.18 3.44
C ALA A 43 2.96 -15.67 3.08
N SER A 44 3.42 -15.29 1.87
CA SER A 44 3.86 -13.93 1.58
C SER A 44 3.68 -13.45 0.13
N ARG A 45 2.95 -14.14 -0.76
CA ARG A 45 2.69 -13.63 -2.12
C ARG A 45 1.23 -13.29 -2.33
N THR A 46 0.99 -12.18 -3.02
CA THR A 46 -0.33 -11.78 -3.48
C THR A 46 -0.81 -12.80 -4.52
N THR A 47 -2.02 -13.33 -4.32
CA THR A 47 -2.65 -14.24 -5.30
C THR A 47 -3.64 -13.51 -6.21
N LEU A 48 -4.10 -12.32 -5.80
CA LEU A 48 -4.91 -11.45 -6.63
C LEU A 48 -4.14 -11.07 -7.91
N PRO A 49 -4.73 -11.25 -9.10
CA PRO A 49 -4.13 -10.85 -10.36
C PRO A 49 -3.76 -9.36 -10.39
N LEU A 50 -2.61 -9.04 -10.98
CA LEU A 50 -2.08 -7.67 -11.06
C LEU A 50 -2.64 -6.94 -12.28
N GLU A 51 -3.96 -6.77 -12.29
CA GLU A 51 -4.72 -6.10 -13.33
C GLU A 51 -5.96 -5.44 -12.74
N TRP A 52 -6.59 -4.55 -13.50
CA TRP A 52 -7.84 -3.94 -13.08
C TRP A 52 -8.94 -4.99 -12.97
N SER A 53 -9.47 -5.10 -11.76
CA SER A 53 -10.65 -5.88 -11.39
C SER A 53 -11.33 -5.14 -10.24
N ASP A 54 -12.58 -5.45 -9.94
CA ASP A 54 -13.30 -4.79 -8.84
C ASP A 54 -12.57 -4.97 -7.50
N SER A 55 -12.03 -6.16 -7.27
CA SER A 55 -11.23 -6.47 -6.08
C SER A 55 -9.94 -5.66 -6.03
N MET A 56 -9.24 -5.55 -7.16
CA MET A 56 -8.00 -4.77 -7.21
C MET A 56 -8.27 -3.26 -7.09
N ALA A 57 -9.35 -2.76 -7.70
CA ALA A 57 -9.74 -1.36 -7.58
C ALA A 57 -10.11 -0.98 -6.15
N TYR A 58 -10.84 -1.84 -5.45
CA TYR A 58 -11.08 -1.68 -4.02
C TYR A 58 -9.78 -1.62 -3.20
N ILE A 59 -8.83 -2.50 -3.49
CA ILE A 59 -7.50 -2.49 -2.86
C ILE A 59 -6.72 -1.21 -3.17
N VAL A 60 -6.77 -0.71 -4.41
CA VAL A 60 -6.13 0.56 -4.77
C VAL A 60 -6.73 1.71 -3.97
N GLY A 61 -8.07 1.76 -3.83
CA GLY A 61 -8.76 2.75 -3.02
C GLY A 61 -8.32 2.72 -1.55
N LEU A 62 -8.30 1.53 -0.92
CA LEU A 62 -7.80 1.38 0.45
C LEU A 62 -6.32 1.74 0.59
N THR A 63 -5.51 1.42 -0.43
CA THR A 63 -4.09 1.74 -0.41
C THR A 63 -3.83 3.23 -0.58
N ALA A 64 -4.72 3.93 -1.31
CA ALA A 64 -4.68 5.37 -1.54
C ALA A 64 -4.95 6.19 -0.27
N THR A 65 -5.69 5.65 0.69
CA THR A 65 -6.07 6.27 1.97
C THR A 65 -5.16 5.79 3.10
N ASP A 66 -5.33 4.55 3.56
CA ASP A 66 -4.64 3.99 4.73
C ASP A 66 -3.32 3.28 4.39
N GLY A 67 -3.09 2.93 3.12
CA GLY A 67 -1.89 2.19 2.69
C GLY A 67 -0.62 3.05 2.59
N CYS A 68 0.54 2.50 2.91
CA CYS A 68 1.81 3.20 2.82
C CYS A 68 2.82 2.39 1.99
N LEU A 69 3.23 2.96 0.86
CA LEU A 69 4.34 2.47 0.06
C LEU A 69 5.66 2.95 0.67
N VAL A 70 6.37 2.04 1.34
CA VAL A 70 7.64 2.35 2.02
C VAL A 70 8.77 2.42 1.00
N SER A 71 9.45 3.58 0.95
CA SER A 71 10.60 3.80 0.08
C SER A 71 11.79 2.89 0.43
N GLY A 72 12.57 2.50 -0.58
CA GLY A 72 13.84 1.78 -0.44
C GLY A 72 13.73 0.27 -0.31
N ARG A 73 12.75 -0.26 0.44
CA ARG A 73 12.60 -1.72 0.65
C ARG A 73 11.41 -2.35 -0.09
N ARG A 74 10.72 -1.58 -0.94
CA ARG A 74 9.49 -2.00 -1.67
C ARG A 74 8.51 -2.73 -0.75
N ALA A 75 8.33 -2.18 0.46
CA ALA A 75 7.41 -2.73 1.43
C ALA A 75 6.08 -2.00 1.33
N ILE A 76 4.99 -2.74 1.51
CA ILE A 76 3.64 -2.24 1.58
C ILE A 76 3.21 -2.38 3.02
N ASN A 77 2.78 -1.29 3.62
CA ASN A 77 2.18 -1.26 4.95
C ASN A 77 0.71 -0.87 4.82
N PHE A 78 -0.17 -1.55 5.53
CA PHE A 78 -1.56 -1.16 5.65
C PHE A 78 -1.89 -1.11 7.14
N LYS A 79 -2.52 -0.02 7.59
CA LYS A 79 -2.75 0.27 9.00
C LYS A 79 -4.15 0.86 9.15
N SER A 80 -4.96 0.30 10.04
CA SER A 80 -6.29 0.83 10.37
C SER A 80 -6.62 0.58 11.85
N ARG A 81 -7.53 1.37 12.41
CA ARG A 81 -8.11 1.11 13.74
C ARG A 81 -9.12 -0.03 13.71
N ASP A 82 -9.68 -0.32 12.54
CA ASP A 82 -10.56 -1.46 12.31
C ASP A 82 -9.74 -2.70 11.93
N ARG A 83 -9.81 -3.74 12.76
CA ARG A 83 -9.13 -5.00 12.50
C ARG A 83 -9.73 -5.72 11.29
N ASP A 84 -11.05 -5.66 11.11
CA ASP A 84 -11.76 -6.37 10.05
C ASP A 84 -11.40 -5.80 8.68
N LEU A 85 -11.09 -4.50 8.62
CA LEU A 85 -10.58 -3.85 7.41
C LEU A 85 -9.18 -4.37 7.03
N VAL A 86 -8.28 -4.56 7.99
CA VAL A 86 -6.95 -5.14 7.76
C VAL A 86 -7.06 -6.61 7.33
N GLU A 87 -7.95 -7.38 7.95
CA GLU A 87 -8.24 -8.77 7.56
C GLU A 87 -8.84 -8.85 6.16
N THR A 88 -9.75 -7.94 5.82
CA THR A 88 -10.34 -7.83 4.48
C THR A 88 -9.28 -7.49 3.44
N TYR A 89 -8.41 -6.53 3.72
CA TYR A 89 -7.30 -6.16 2.83
C TYR A 89 -6.40 -7.36 2.52
N LEU A 90 -6.00 -8.13 3.54
CA LEU A 90 -5.19 -9.34 3.35
C LEU A 90 -5.95 -10.43 2.59
N ARG A 91 -7.22 -10.67 2.94
CA ARG A 91 -8.06 -11.68 2.31
C ARG A 91 -8.26 -11.41 0.82
N VAL A 92 -8.55 -10.16 0.43
CA VAL A 92 -8.75 -9.79 -0.97
C VAL A 92 -7.45 -9.90 -1.77
N LEU A 93 -6.31 -9.57 -1.18
CA LEU A 93 -4.99 -9.84 -1.78
C LEU A 93 -4.62 -11.34 -1.80
N GLY A 94 -5.39 -12.18 -1.09
CA GLY A 94 -5.13 -13.60 -0.89
C GLY A 94 -3.85 -13.87 -0.11
N ARG A 95 -3.57 -13.05 0.88
CA ARG A 95 -2.37 -13.09 1.72
C ARG A 95 -2.68 -13.57 3.13
N THR A 96 -1.71 -14.21 3.75
CA THR A 96 -1.80 -14.76 5.12
C THR A 96 -0.81 -14.09 6.07
N ASN A 97 -0.46 -12.82 5.81
CA ASN A 97 0.49 -12.08 6.65
C ASN A 97 -0.09 -11.84 8.05
N ALA A 98 0.77 -11.85 9.06
CA ALA A 98 0.36 -11.54 10.42
C ALA A 98 -0.13 -10.09 10.55
N ILE A 99 -1.12 -9.89 11.43
CA ILE A 99 -1.63 -8.58 11.83
C ILE A 99 -1.02 -8.27 13.21
N ARG A 100 -0.39 -7.10 13.33
CA ARG A 100 0.17 -6.58 14.56
C ARG A 100 -0.80 -5.59 15.18
N ALA A 101 -1.01 -5.69 16.48
CA ALA A 101 -1.73 -4.71 17.27
C ALA A 101 -0.71 -3.81 17.99
N GLU A 102 -0.80 -2.51 17.80
CA GLU A 102 0.10 -1.52 18.39
C GLU A 102 -0.72 -0.50 19.20
N PRO A 103 -0.36 -0.19 20.46
CA PRO A 103 -1.01 0.88 21.20
C PRO A 103 -0.69 2.25 20.58
N THR A 104 -1.66 3.15 20.58
CA THR A 104 -1.49 4.52 20.07
C THR A 104 -1.20 5.50 21.20
N ARG A 105 -0.47 6.59 20.90
CA ARG A 105 -0.15 7.64 21.87
C ARG A 105 -1.38 8.34 22.45
N ALA A 106 -2.49 8.36 21.71
CA ALA A 106 -3.74 9.01 22.11
C ALA A 106 -4.67 8.11 22.95
N GLY A 107 -4.23 6.89 23.29
CA GLY A 107 -5.10 5.86 23.87
C GLY A 107 -5.86 5.11 22.78
N GLY A 108 -5.85 3.78 22.86
CA GLY A 108 -6.44 2.89 21.86
C GLY A 108 -5.40 2.03 21.13
N VAL A 109 -5.89 1.14 20.27
CA VAL A 109 -5.08 0.17 19.52
C VAL A 109 -5.24 0.43 18.03
N VAL A 110 -4.16 0.26 17.28
CA VAL A 110 -4.18 0.23 15.82
C VAL A 110 -3.67 -1.11 15.32
N PHE A 111 -4.30 -1.62 14.28
CA PHE A 111 -3.92 -2.87 13.63
C PHE A 111 -3.13 -2.55 12.38
N SER A 112 -2.06 -3.31 12.13
CA SER A 112 -1.27 -3.12 10.92
C SER A 112 -0.71 -4.42 10.38
N THR A 113 -0.52 -4.46 9.07
CA THR A 113 0.23 -5.50 8.39
C THR A 113 1.30 -4.85 7.53
N GLN A 114 2.47 -5.50 7.44
CA GLN A 114 3.55 -5.07 6.56
C GLN A 114 4.14 -6.28 5.87
N PHE A 115 4.34 -6.16 4.56
CA PHE A 115 4.94 -7.21 3.76
C PHE A 115 5.73 -6.63 2.59
N HIS A 116 6.62 -7.45 2.06
CA HIS A 116 7.40 -7.14 0.87
C HIS A 116 6.79 -7.86 -0.32
N ASP A 117 6.38 -7.11 -1.34
CA ASP A 117 5.91 -7.63 -2.61
C ASP A 117 6.30 -6.63 -3.70
N SER A 118 7.45 -6.87 -4.33
CA SER A 118 8.00 -5.93 -5.32
C SER A 118 7.10 -5.81 -6.54
N THR A 119 6.40 -6.88 -6.93
CA THR A 119 5.57 -6.88 -8.13
C THR A 119 4.29 -6.09 -7.87
N LEU A 120 3.62 -6.33 -6.74
CA LEU A 120 2.47 -5.53 -6.33
C LEU A 120 2.85 -4.06 -6.11
N TYR A 121 4.02 -3.81 -5.50
CA TYR A 121 4.50 -2.46 -5.26
C TYR A 121 4.72 -1.67 -6.55
N GLU A 122 5.40 -2.25 -7.54
CA GLU A 122 5.61 -1.57 -8.83
C GLU A 122 4.30 -1.49 -9.63
N TRP A 123 3.39 -2.46 -9.49
CA TRP A 123 2.05 -2.37 -10.07
C TRP A 123 1.25 -1.19 -9.49
N PHE A 124 1.22 -1.04 -8.17
CA PHE A 124 0.63 0.12 -7.51
C PHE A 124 1.22 1.44 -8.04
N ARG A 125 2.54 1.49 -8.24
CA ARG A 125 3.19 2.66 -8.85
C ARG A 125 2.74 2.90 -10.28
N SER A 126 2.57 1.86 -11.08
CA SER A 126 2.11 2.00 -12.47
C SER A 126 0.69 2.53 -12.58
N VAL A 127 -0.19 2.26 -11.60
CA VAL A 127 -1.56 2.79 -11.59
C VAL A 127 -1.68 4.17 -10.93
N GLY A 128 -0.58 4.73 -10.42
CA GLY A 128 -0.54 6.10 -9.88
C GLY A 128 -0.35 6.22 -8.37
N LEU A 129 -0.25 5.11 -7.62
CA LEU A 129 0.09 5.18 -6.19
C LEU A 129 1.57 5.51 -5.98
N THR A 130 1.85 6.45 -5.10
CA THR A 130 3.23 6.91 -4.84
C THR A 130 3.62 6.81 -3.37
N PRO A 131 4.90 6.57 -3.04
CA PRO A 131 5.40 6.80 -1.69
C PRO A 131 5.16 8.25 -1.25
N ARG A 132 4.91 8.48 0.05
CA ARG A 132 4.51 9.80 0.58
C ARG A 132 3.24 10.35 -0.11
N LYS A 133 2.31 9.45 -0.44
CA LYS A 133 1.06 9.73 -1.17
C LYS A 133 0.31 10.98 -0.73
N SER A 134 0.24 11.29 0.57
CA SER A 134 -0.43 12.50 1.06
C SER A 134 0.10 13.82 0.46
N LEU A 135 1.29 13.81 -0.13
CA LEU A 135 1.93 14.97 -0.76
C LEU A 135 2.00 14.88 -2.29
N THR A 136 1.78 13.70 -2.88
CA THR A 136 2.13 13.40 -4.27
C THR A 136 1.06 12.63 -5.03
N LEU A 137 -0.03 12.24 -4.36
CA LEU A 137 -1.11 11.49 -5.00
C LEU A 137 -1.84 12.38 -6.01
N GLY A 138 -1.91 11.92 -7.25
CA GLY A 138 -2.71 12.51 -8.31
C GLY A 138 -3.99 11.72 -8.58
N GLY A 139 -4.66 12.02 -9.68
CA GLY A 139 -5.78 11.21 -10.17
C GLY A 139 -5.33 9.80 -10.59
N PHE A 140 -6.24 8.85 -10.47
CA PHE A 140 -6.07 7.49 -10.98
C PHE A 140 -6.71 7.37 -12.36
N ASP A 141 -5.99 6.76 -13.31
CA ASP A 141 -6.55 6.36 -14.61
C ASP A 141 -7.23 4.99 -14.45
N VAL A 142 -8.38 4.99 -13.79
CA VAL A 142 -9.17 3.79 -13.49
C VAL A 142 -10.17 3.54 -14.62
N PRO A 143 -10.35 2.28 -15.10
CA PRO A 143 -11.41 1.98 -16.04
C PRO A 143 -12.79 2.25 -15.42
N GLU A 144 -13.73 2.74 -16.23
CA GLU A 144 -15.05 3.17 -15.77
C GLU A 144 -15.81 2.09 -14.97
N ALA A 145 -15.70 0.83 -15.39
CA ALA A 145 -16.32 -0.31 -14.71
C ALA A 145 -15.81 -0.51 -13.27
N GLN A 146 -14.58 -0.08 -12.97
CA GLN A 146 -13.93 -0.23 -11.67
C GLN A 146 -14.00 1.03 -10.79
N LEU A 147 -14.65 2.10 -11.27
CA LEU A 147 -14.75 3.36 -10.54
C LEU A 147 -15.45 3.19 -9.19
N PHE A 148 -16.57 2.48 -9.13
CA PHE A 148 -17.31 2.27 -7.88
C PHE A 148 -16.55 1.42 -6.85
N PRO A 149 -15.93 0.29 -7.22
CA PRO A 149 -15.04 -0.43 -6.31
C PRO A 149 -13.90 0.43 -5.76
N LEU A 150 -13.27 1.27 -6.59
CA LEU A 150 -12.25 2.23 -6.15
C LEU A 150 -12.82 3.21 -5.12
N ILE A 151 -13.95 3.85 -5.43
CA ILE A 151 -14.61 4.82 -4.53
C ILE A 151 -14.97 4.16 -3.21
N ARG A 152 -15.47 2.92 -3.23
CA ARG A 152 -15.75 2.16 -2.01
C ARG A 152 -14.48 1.98 -1.18
N GLY A 153 -13.35 1.63 -1.80
CA GLY A 153 -12.08 1.52 -1.08
C GLY A 153 -11.61 2.85 -0.47
N LEU A 154 -11.83 3.96 -1.17
CA LEU A 154 -11.55 5.31 -0.63
C LEU A 154 -12.44 5.62 0.59
N LEU A 155 -13.74 5.31 0.48
CA LEU A 155 -14.72 5.52 1.54
C LEU A 155 -14.45 4.65 2.77
N ASP A 156 -14.11 3.38 2.58
CA ASP A 156 -13.87 2.44 3.68
C ASP A 156 -12.56 2.75 4.45
N GLY A 157 -11.61 3.45 3.83
CA GLY A 157 -10.35 3.87 4.49
C GLY A 157 -10.46 5.21 5.22
N ASP A 158 -10.68 6.30 4.49
CA ASP A 158 -10.70 7.68 5.06
C ASP A 158 -12.10 8.29 5.10
N GLY A 159 -13.12 7.58 4.62
CA GLY A 159 -14.49 8.08 4.57
C GLY A 159 -15.21 8.06 5.92
N SER A 160 -16.35 8.74 5.97
CA SER A 160 -17.21 8.75 7.14
C SER A 160 -18.68 8.78 6.72
N ILE A 161 -19.49 7.94 7.35
CA ILE A 161 -20.95 7.96 7.22
C ILE A 161 -21.50 8.51 8.53
N ILE A 162 -22.18 9.66 8.44
CA ILE A 162 -22.75 10.34 9.60
C ILE A 162 -24.27 10.28 9.45
N ASN A 163 -24.94 9.61 10.39
CA ASN A 163 -26.39 9.69 10.54
C ASN A 163 -26.71 10.72 11.62
N ALA A 164 -27.29 11.85 11.24
CA ALA A 164 -27.59 12.95 12.14
C ALA A 164 -29.03 13.44 11.96
N VAL A 165 -29.69 13.72 13.09
CA VAL A 165 -30.98 14.41 13.13
C VAL A 165 -30.73 15.86 13.50
N TYR A 166 -30.99 16.77 12.56
CA TYR A 166 -30.91 18.19 12.82
C TYR A 166 -32.27 18.69 13.32
N ARG A 167 -32.27 19.55 14.34
CA ARG A 167 -33.47 20.31 14.67
C ARG A 167 -33.77 21.24 13.50
N ALA A 168 -35.01 21.25 13.02
CA ALA A 168 -35.45 22.29 12.10
C ALA A 168 -35.15 23.66 12.71
N ASP A 169 -34.61 24.58 11.91
CA ASP A 169 -34.37 25.94 12.37
C ASP A 169 -35.73 26.58 12.73
N THR A 170 -36.02 26.65 14.02
CA THR A 170 -37.21 27.32 14.55
C THR A 170 -36.99 28.81 14.75
N GLY A 171 -35.77 29.30 14.52
CA GLY A 171 -35.47 30.72 14.41
C GLY A 171 -35.89 31.21 13.03
N ARG A 172 -37.11 31.73 12.90
CA ARG A 172 -37.47 32.55 11.73
C ARG A 172 -36.52 33.75 11.72
N ARG A 173 -35.43 33.71 10.95
CA ARG A 173 -34.68 34.93 10.66
C ARG A 173 -35.51 35.75 9.68
N ASN A 174 -35.70 37.03 9.98
CA ASN A 174 -36.50 37.96 9.18
C ASN A 174 -35.80 38.38 7.87
N ASP A 175 -34.61 37.86 7.57
CA ASP A 175 -33.78 38.21 6.41
C ASP A 175 -33.88 37.19 5.26
N TYR A 176 -34.75 36.17 5.37
CA TYR A 176 -35.14 35.30 4.27
C TYR A 176 -36.33 35.87 3.48
N TYR A 177 -36.23 37.10 2.98
CA TYR A 177 -37.05 37.65 1.89
C TYR A 177 -36.27 38.72 1.13
#